data_AF-A0A484FDE4-F1
#
_entry.id   AF-A0A484FDE4-F1
#
_cell.length_a   1.000
_cell.length_b   1.000
_cell.length_c   1.000
_cell.angle_alpha   90.00
_cell.angle_beta   90.00
_cell.angle_gamma   90.00
#
_symmetry.space_group_name_H-M   'P 1'
#
loop_
_entity.id
_entity.type
_entity.pdbx_description
1 polymer ?
#
loop_
_entity_poly.entity_id
_entity_poly.type
_entity_poly.pdbx_seq_one_letter_code
_entity_poly.pdbx_strand_id
1 'polypeptide(L)'
;MYSGIIYCMRSLISADIPLNQGCLAPIKIHCPPNTILSPSLKAATVGSNVETSQRIVDLIFKAFRAAAASQGTCNNLTFGRGGTDGKGEVTRGFGYYETIAGGSGAGPSWDGQSGVHTNVTNTRITDPEVLEKRYPVLLREFSIRRGSGGQGRRRGGDGCIRDIEFRRPIQVSILSERRGIAPYGMAGGGEG
;
A
#
# COMPACT_ATOMS: atom_id res chain seq x y z
N MET A 1 3.06 13.05 -3.14
CA MET A 1 4.47 13.48 -2.95
C MET A 1 4.68 14.17 -1.61
N TYR A 2 4.21 15.40 -1.41
CA TYR A 2 4.44 16.17 -0.18
C TYR A 2 4.03 15.43 1.10
N SER A 3 2.86 14.79 1.11
CA SER A 3 2.40 13.97 2.24
C SER A 3 3.35 12.81 2.57
N GLY A 4 3.86 12.11 1.55
CA GLY A 4 4.84 11.03 1.73
C GLY A 4 6.16 11.53 2.32
N ILE A 5 6.62 12.71 1.90
CA ILE A 5 7.82 13.35 2.48
C ILE A 5 7.58 13.67 3.95
N ILE A 6 6.47 14.35 4.29
CA ILE A 6 6.12 14.67 5.68
C ILE A 6 6.07 13.40 6.52
N TYR A 7 5.40 12.36 6.04
CA TYR A 7 5.31 11.07 6.72
C TYR A 7 6.69 10.49 7.03
N CYS A 8 7.60 10.47 6.06
CA CYS A 8 8.95 9.95 6.26
C CYS A 8 9.71 10.78 7.30
N MET A 9 9.70 12.10 7.15
CA MET A 9 10.40 13.00 8.07
C MET A 9 9.88 12.85 9.49
N ARG A 10 8.55 12.80 9.68
CA ARG A 10 7.97 12.60 11.01
C ARG A 10 8.34 11.25 11.61
N SER A 11 8.45 10.21 10.78
CA SER A 11 8.83 8.86 11.22
C SER A 11 10.31 8.75 11.61
N LEU A 12 11.18 9.55 10.98
CA LEU A 12 12.63 9.56 11.25
C LEU A 12 13.01 10.51 12.38
N ILE A 13 12.27 11.60 12.56
CA ILE A 13 12.54 12.58 13.61
C ILE A 13 11.99 12.06 14.94
N SER A 14 12.90 11.63 15.81
CA SER A 14 12.62 11.21 17.19
C SER A 14 12.43 12.42 18.13
N ALA A 15 11.61 13.38 17.73
CA ALA A 15 11.21 14.52 18.55
C ALA A 15 9.69 14.65 18.53
N ASP A 16 9.13 15.17 19.61
CA ASP A 16 7.70 15.43 19.72
C ASP A 16 7.34 16.71 18.97
N ILE A 17 7.29 16.61 17.64
CA ILE A 17 6.90 17.69 16.75
C ILE A 17 5.50 17.45 16.18
N PRO A 18 4.67 18.50 16.08
CA PRO A 18 3.35 18.39 15.46
C PRO A 18 3.47 18.10 13.96
N LEU A 19 2.54 17.28 13.46
CA LEU A 19 2.46 16.96 12.04
C LEU A 19 1.82 18.12 11.27
N ASN A 20 2.63 19.04 10.75
CA ASN A 20 2.17 20.19 9.97
C ASN A 20 3.18 20.60 8.87
N GLN A 21 2.82 21.61 8.08
CA GLN A 21 3.63 22.12 6.96
C GLN A 21 5.00 22.66 7.39
N GLY A 22 5.21 22.99 8.67
CA GLY A 22 6.52 23.36 9.21
C GLY A 22 7.58 22.28 9.03
N CYS A 23 7.18 21.00 8.99
CA CYS A 23 8.08 19.88 8.68
C CYS A 23 8.66 19.95 7.25
N LEU A 24 8.01 20.68 6.34
CA LEU A 24 8.47 20.88 4.96
C LEU A 24 9.32 22.14 4.78
N ALA A 25 9.28 23.09 5.72
CA ALA A 25 10.01 24.35 5.61
C ALA A 25 11.52 24.18 5.31
N PRO A 26 12.26 23.21 5.90
CA PRO A 26 13.67 23.02 5.58
C PRO A 26 13.93 22.19 4.30
N ILE A 27 12.90 21.72 3.61
CA ILE A 27 13.03 20.77 2.50
C ILE A 27 12.84 21.48 1.17
N LYS A 28 13.92 21.54 0.38
CA LYS A 28 13.87 22.05 -0.98
C LYS A 28 13.50 20.94 -1.96
N ILE A 29 12.33 21.06 -2.59
CA ILE A 29 11.83 20.06 -3.54
C ILE A 29 12.08 20.54 -4.97
N HIS A 30 12.84 19.75 -5.72
CA HIS A 30 13.10 19.96 -7.14
C HIS A 30 12.30 18.91 -7.95
N CYS A 31 11.12 19.29 -8.43
CA CYS A 31 10.25 18.40 -9.19
C CYS A 31 9.91 19.05 -10.56
N PRO A 32 10.53 18.60 -11.66
CA PRO A 32 10.22 19.12 -12.99
C PRO A 32 8.75 18.89 -13.37
N PRO A 33 8.15 19.78 -14.18
CA PRO A 33 6.81 19.59 -14.71
C PRO A 33 6.74 18.40 -15.67
N ASN A 34 5.53 17.88 -15.91
CA ASN A 34 5.26 16.75 -16.79
C ASN A 34 5.97 15.45 -16.40
N THR A 35 6.13 15.23 -15.09
CA THR A 35 6.63 13.98 -14.52
C THR A 35 5.50 13.22 -13.84
N ILE A 36 5.70 11.95 -13.48
CA ILE A 36 4.71 11.20 -12.69
C ILE A 36 4.39 11.86 -11.34
N LEU A 37 5.31 12.68 -10.81
CA LEU A 37 5.16 13.41 -9.55
C LEU A 37 4.59 14.83 -9.74
N SER A 38 4.60 15.35 -10.96
CA SER A 38 4.05 16.65 -11.35
C SER A 38 3.35 16.52 -12.72
N PRO A 39 2.23 15.77 -12.78
CA PRO A 39 1.55 15.49 -14.03
C PRO A 39 0.77 16.71 -14.52
N SER A 40 0.39 16.70 -15.81
CA SER A 40 -0.49 17.73 -16.36
C SER A 40 -1.94 17.56 -15.86
N LEU A 41 -2.76 18.60 -15.95
CA LEU A 41 -4.17 18.57 -15.56
C LEU A 41 -5.02 17.56 -16.36
N LYS A 42 -4.52 17.10 -17.51
CA LYS A 42 -5.21 16.13 -18.38
C LYS A 42 -4.82 14.68 -18.06
N ALA A 43 -3.78 14.47 -17.26
CA ALA A 43 -3.29 13.14 -16.95
C ALA A 43 -4.20 12.45 -15.93
N ALA A 44 -4.45 11.16 -16.13
CA ALA A 44 -5.10 10.33 -15.11
C ALA A 44 -4.14 10.11 -13.93
N THR A 45 -4.59 10.42 -12.73
CA THR A 45 -3.79 10.36 -11.49
C THR A 45 -4.32 9.34 -10.48
N VAL A 46 -5.23 8.48 -10.90
CA VAL A 46 -5.72 7.35 -10.10
C VAL A 46 -4.54 6.52 -9.62
N GLY A 47 -4.52 6.17 -8.34
CA GLY A 47 -3.44 5.38 -7.73
C GLY A 47 -2.26 6.20 -7.21
N SER A 48 -2.18 7.50 -7.49
CA SER A 48 -1.06 8.34 -7.05
C SER A 48 -0.94 8.48 -5.53
N ASN A 49 -2.07 8.53 -4.83
CA ASN A 49 -2.11 8.60 -3.36
C ASN A 49 -1.69 7.28 -2.69
N VAL A 50 -1.80 6.16 -3.40
CA VAL A 50 -1.49 4.82 -2.89
C VAL A 50 -0.14 4.34 -3.41
N GLU A 51 -0.03 3.92 -4.67
CA GLU A 51 1.17 3.27 -5.21
C GLU A 51 2.33 4.25 -5.37
N THR A 52 2.11 5.41 -6.00
CA THR A 52 3.17 6.41 -6.17
C THR A 52 3.66 6.95 -4.82
N SER A 53 2.75 7.19 -3.87
CA SER A 53 3.14 7.60 -2.52
C SER A 53 3.95 6.51 -1.80
N GLN A 54 3.58 5.23 -1.91
CA GLN A 54 4.39 4.13 -1.35
C GLN A 54 5.81 4.12 -1.95
N ARG A 55 5.95 4.34 -3.26
CA ARG A 55 7.27 4.43 -3.92
C ARG A 55 8.11 5.60 -3.40
N ILE A 56 7.50 6.74 -3.14
CA ILE A 56 8.20 7.90 -2.56
C ILE A 56 8.68 7.58 -1.15
N VAL A 57 7.85 6.94 -0.33
CA VAL A 57 8.24 6.53 1.03
C VAL A 57 9.40 5.54 0.98
N ASP A 58 9.29 4.50 0.16
CA ASP A 58 10.36 3.52 -0.06
C ASP A 58 11.66 4.20 -0.48
N LEU A 59 11.62 5.16 -1.41
CA LEU A 59 12.80 5.86 -1.90
C LEU A 59 13.48 6.65 -0.78
N ILE A 60 12.71 7.39 0.01
CA ILE A 60 13.22 8.24 1.10
C ILE A 60 13.83 7.36 2.19
N PHE A 61 13.10 6.34 2.66
CA PHE A 61 13.63 5.40 3.66
C PHE A 61 14.87 4.65 3.16
N LYS A 62 14.93 4.31 1.86
CA LYS A 62 16.13 3.72 1.26
C LYS A 62 17.31 4.69 1.32
N ALA A 63 17.11 5.94 0.94
CA ALA A 63 18.15 6.96 0.91
C ALA A 63 18.73 7.23 2.31
N PHE A 64 17.88 7.26 3.33
CA PHE A 64 18.31 7.38 4.74
C PHE A 64 18.77 6.07 5.37
N ARG A 65 18.68 4.94 4.64
CA ARG A 65 18.96 3.59 5.14
C ARG A 65 18.21 3.26 6.44
N ALA A 66 16.98 3.76 6.55
CA ALA A 66 16.20 3.72 7.79
C ALA A 66 15.64 2.32 8.09
N ALA A 67 15.15 1.64 7.06
CA ALA A 67 14.58 0.29 7.14
C ALA A 67 14.63 -0.39 5.76
N ALA A 68 14.49 -1.72 5.75
CA ALA A 68 14.17 -2.45 4.52
C ALA A 68 12.79 -2.05 3.99
N ALA A 69 12.51 -2.37 2.73
CA ALA A 69 11.20 -2.11 2.16
C ALA A 69 10.11 -2.93 2.88
N SER A 70 8.95 -2.32 3.06
CA SER A 70 7.71 -3.08 3.38
C SER A 70 7.12 -3.65 2.09
N GLN A 71 5.93 -4.25 2.14
CA GLN A 71 5.23 -4.75 0.93
C GLN A 71 5.14 -3.72 -0.21
N GLY A 72 5.18 -2.43 0.13
CA GLY A 72 5.40 -1.36 -0.86
C GLY A 72 4.21 -1.17 -1.80
N THR A 73 3.01 -1.56 -1.38
CA THR A 73 1.79 -1.37 -2.15
C THR A 73 0.63 -1.30 -1.15
N CYS A 74 -0.45 -0.62 -1.49
CA CYS A 74 -1.65 -0.66 -0.67
C CYS A 74 -2.52 -1.89 -0.96
N ASN A 75 -2.22 -2.63 -2.03
CA ASN A 75 -3.01 -3.78 -2.50
C ASN A 75 -4.50 -3.45 -2.56
N ASN A 76 -4.88 -2.44 -3.34
CA ASN A 76 -6.27 -2.01 -3.41
C ASN A 76 -7.05 -3.02 -4.23
N LEU A 77 -7.90 -3.80 -3.55
CA LEU A 77 -8.82 -4.73 -4.15
C LEU A 77 -10.19 -4.06 -4.24
N THR A 78 -10.73 -4.00 -5.44
CA THR A 78 -12.11 -3.57 -5.65
C THR A 78 -12.87 -4.64 -6.39
N PHE A 79 -14.15 -4.75 -6.05
CA PHE A 79 -15.05 -5.56 -6.82
C PHE A 79 -16.47 -5.02 -6.73
N GLY A 80 -17.28 -5.32 -7.73
CA GLY A 80 -18.64 -4.83 -7.78
C GLY A 80 -19.43 -5.30 -8.98
N ARG A 81 -20.67 -4.87 -9.02
CA ARG A 81 -21.58 -5.08 -10.14
C ARG A 81 -22.44 -3.83 -10.33
N GLY A 82 -22.91 -3.64 -11.55
CA GLY A 82 -23.66 -2.44 -11.94
C GLY A 82 -22.70 -1.37 -12.46
N GLY A 83 -23.13 -0.12 -12.37
CA GLY A 83 -22.41 1.01 -12.95
C GLY A 83 -23.04 1.46 -14.27
N THR A 84 -22.32 2.32 -14.96
CA THR A 84 -22.76 2.91 -16.23
C THR A 84 -22.08 2.18 -17.38
N ASP A 85 -22.85 1.68 -18.34
CA ASP A 85 -22.29 1.05 -19.53
C ASP A 85 -21.78 2.09 -20.54
N GLY A 86 -21.18 1.62 -21.64
CA GLY A 86 -20.68 2.50 -22.71
C GLY A 86 -21.76 3.30 -23.46
N LYS A 87 -23.04 3.00 -23.22
CA LYS A 87 -24.20 3.72 -23.78
C LYS A 87 -24.80 4.72 -22.79
N GLY A 88 -24.30 4.79 -21.56
CA GLY A 88 -24.79 5.67 -20.52
C GLY A 88 -25.88 5.05 -19.64
N GLU A 89 -26.25 3.79 -19.85
CA GLU A 89 -27.31 3.12 -19.09
C GLU A 89 -26.78 2.69 -17.71
N VAL A 90 -27.52 3.08 -16.67
CA VAL A 90 -27.12 2.84 -15.28
C VAL A 90 -27.78 1.57 -14.77
N THR A 91 -26.95 0.56 -14.51
CA THR A 91 -27.39 -0.64 -13.80
C THR A 91 -27.12 -0.49 -12.31
N ARG A 92 -28.16 -0.56 -11.48
CA ARG A 92 -28.00 -0.53 -10.02
C ARG A 92 -27.21 -1.75 -9.54
N GLY A 93 -26.31 -1.53 -8.59
CA GLY A 93 -25.57 -2.61 -7.97
C GLY A 93 -24.80 -2.13 -6.74
N PHE A 94 -23.58 -2.63 -6.57
CA PHE A 94 -22.75 -2.35 -5.40
C PHE A 94 -21.28 -2.28 -5.79
N GLY A 95 -20.51 -1.57 -4.96
CA GLY A 95 -19.05 -1.57 -5.00
C GLY A 95 -18.48 -1.95 -3.63
N TYR A 96 -17.35 -2.62 -3.66
CA TYR A 96 -16.52 -2.91 -2.50
C TYR A 96 -15.09 -2.43 -2.77
N TYR A 97 -14.45 -1.93 -1.72
CA TYR A 97 -13.07 -1.47 -1.73
C TYR A 97 -12.40 -1.91 -0.44
N GLU A 98 -11.30 -2.66 -0.55
CA GLU A 98 -10.40 -2.93 0.57
C GLU A 98 -8.94 -2.78 0.17
N THR A 99 -8.09 -2.73 1.19
CA THR A 99 -6.63 -2.76 1.06
C THR A 99 -6.15 -4.02 1.76
N ILE A 100 -5.32 -4.81 1.10
CA ILE A 100 -4.83 -6.07 1.67
C ILE A 100 -3.51 -5.81 2.40
N ALA A 101 -3.46 -6.19 3.68
CA ALA A 101 -2.28 -6.07 4.51
C ALA A 101 -1.15 -7.00 4.06
N GLY A 102 0.07 -6.77 4.54
CA GLY A 102 1.19 -7.67 4.33
C GLY A 102 2.37 -7.38 5.23
N GLY A 103 3.59 -7.54 4.72
CA GLY A 103 4.80 -7.46 5.54
C GLY A 103 5.33 -6.05 5.70
N SER A 104 5.73 -5.66 6.92
CA SER A 104 6.58 -4.49 7.13
C SER A 104 8.06 -4.82 6.97
N GLY A 105 8.83 -3.82 6.56
CA GLY A 105 10.29 -3.94 6.48
C GLY A 105 10.94 -4.04 7.87
N ALA A 106 12.04 -4.78 7.95
CA ALA A 106 12.87 -4.85 9.14
C ALA A 106 13.73 -3.60 9.29
N GLY A 107 14.05 -3.25 10.54
CA GLY A 107 14.95 -2.13 10.86
C GLY A 107 16.28 -2.58 11.48
N PRO A 108 17.11 -1.62 11.90
CA PRO A 108 18.40 -1.92 12.52
C PRO A 108 18.30 -2.75 13.81
N SER A 109 17.24 -2.54 14.59
CA SER A 109 17.01 -3.18 15.90
C SER A 109 15.73 -4.01 16.01
N TRP A 110 14.88 -4.06 14.97
CA TRP A 110 13.59 -4.77 15.01
C TRP A 110 13.36 -5.64 13.77
N ASP A 111 12.63 -6.72 13.96
CA ASP A 111 12.06 -7.53 12.88
C ASP A 111 10.79 -6.86 12.31
N GLY A 112 10.49 -7.14 11.05
CA GLY A 112 9.28 -6.66 10.39
C GLY A 112 8.02 -7.35 10.95
N GLN A 113 6.95 -6.57 11.08
CA GLN A 113 5.65 -7.06 11.51
C GLN A 113 4.91 -7.70 10.34
N SER A 114 4.32 -8.88 10.58
CA SER A 114 3.55 -9.61 9.56
C SER A 114 2.09 -9.18 9.54
N GLY A 115 1.50 -9.17 8.35
CA GLY A 115 0.07 -8.93 8.13
C GLY A 115 -0.47 -7.58 8.61
N VAL A 116 0.30 -6.51 8.38
CA VAL A 116 -0.08 -5.13 8.71
C VAL A 116 -0.17 -4.25 7.47
N HIS A 117 -0.99 -3.22 7.56
CA HIS A 117 -0.99 -2.12 6.60
C HIS A 117 0.21 -1.22 6.89
N THR A 118 0.99 -0.92 5.85
CA THR A 118 2.28 -0.21 6.02
C THR A 118 2.25 1.17 5.38
N ASN A 119 2.93 2.11 6.02
CA ASN A 119 3.13 3.47 5.53
C ASN A 119 1.80 4.20 5.22
N VAL A 120 1.60 4.56 3.95
CA VAL A 120 0.50 5.43 3.49
C VAL A 120 -0.83 4.70 3.34
N THR A 121 -0.92 3.42 3.69
CA THR A 121 -2.17 2.66 3.54
C THR A 121 -3.25 3.16 4.52
N ASN A 122 -2.90 3.39 5.80
CA ASN A 122 -3.74 4.04 6.82
C ASN A 122 -5.23 3.60 6.86
N THR A 123 -5.48 2.32 6.64
CA THR A 123 -6.80 1.69 6.67
C THR A 123 -6.81 0.53 7.66
N ARG A 124 -7.99 0.04 8.00
CA ARG A 124 -8.18 -1.22 8.72
C ARG A 124 -8.84 -2.22 7.80
N ILE A 125 -8.57 -3.50 8.06
CA ILE A 125 -9.24 -4.60 7.37
C ILE A 125 -10.75 -4.56 7.61
N THR A 126 -11.53 -5.02 6.63
CA THR A 126 -12.95 -5.30 6.84
C THR A 126 -13.10 -6.63 7.56
N ASP A 127 -13.94 -6.68 8.59
CA ASP A 127 -14.27 -7.92 9.29
C ASP A 127 -14.81 -8.98 8.32
N PRO A 128 -14.29 -10.22 8.35
CA PRO A 128 -14.74 -11.32 7.48
C PRO A 128 -16.26 -11.52 7.50
N GLU A 129 -16.88 -11.52 8.68
CA GLU A 129 -18.33 -11.71 8.81
C GLU A 129 -19.12 -10.58 8.15
N VAL A 130 -18.63 -9.34 8.26
CA VAL A 130 -19.26 -8.18 7.62
C VAL A 130 -19.12 -8.25 6.10
N LEU A 131 -17.96 -8.68 5.61
CA LEU A 131 -17.69 -8.90 4.19
C LEU A 131 -18.67 -9.94 3.60
N GLU A 132 -18.76 -11.13 4.20
CA GLU A 132 -19.61 -12.21 3.71
C GLU A 132 -21.11 -11.94 3.87
N LYS A 133 -21.49 -11.17 4.89
CA LYS A 133 -22.89 -10.77 5.11
C LYS A 133 -23.36 -9.74 4.10
N ARG A 134 -22.50 -8.79 3.71
CA ARG A 134 -22.87 -7.67 2.83
C ARG A 134 -22.69 -7.97 1.35
N TYR A 135 -21.77 -8.86 1.01
CA TYR A 135 -21.38 -9.11 -0.38
C TYR A 135 -21.55 -10.60 -0.72
N PRO A 136 -21.86 -10.93 -1.99
CA PRO A 136 -22.04 -12.31 -2.44
C PRO A 136 -20.68 -13.01 -2.63
N VAL A 137 -19.86 -13.00 -1.58
CA VAL A 137 -18.54 -13.62 -1.51
C VAL A 137 -18.47 -14.60 -0.35
N LEU A 138 -17.48 -15.46 -0.37
CA LEU A 138 -17.05 -16.30 0.75
C LEU A 138 -15.54 -16.13 0.92
N LEU A 139 -15.07 -15.85 2.13
CA LEU A 139 -13.66 -15.73 2.45
C LEU A 139 -13.13 -17.12 2.83
N ARG A 140 -12.51 -17.80 1.87
CA ARG A 140 -11.98 -19.16 2.05
C ARG A 140 -10.78 -19.18 2.98
N GLU A 141 -9.91 -18.19 2.85
CA GLU A 141 -8.72 -18.07 3.68
C GLU A 141 -8.39 -16.61 3.99
N PHE A 142 -8.07 -16.36 5.26
CA PHE A 142 -7.39 -15.14 5.66
C PHE A 142 -6.31 -15.47 6.68
N SER A 143 -5.06 -15.52 6.22
CA SER A 143 -3.94 -16.02 7.01
C SER A 143 -2.65 -15.23 6.72
N ILE A 144 -1.61 -15.47 7.51
CA ILE A 144 -0.26 -14.96 7.23
C ILE A 144 0.39 -15.88 6.19
N ARG A 145 0.94 -15.28 5.12
CA ARG A 145 1.72 -15.95 4.09
C ARG A 145 3.13 -16.25 4.61
N ARG A 146 3.24 -17.28 5.46
CA ARG A 146 4.48 -17.62 6.17
C ARG A 146 5.68 -17.80 5.23
N GLY A 147 6.82 -17.24 5.63
CA GLY A 147 8.07 -17.37 4.89
C GLY A 147 8.18 -16.49 3.65
N SER A 148 7.26 -15.52 3.46
CA SER A 148 7.35 -14.58 2.35
C SER A 148 8.24 -13.38 2.65
N GLY A 149 8.48 -13.05 3.93
CA GLY A 149 9.28 -11.89 4.32
C GLY A 149 10.76 -12.07 4.00
N GLY A 150 11.43 -10.97 3.63
CA GLY A 150 12.83 -10.97 3.27
C GLY A 150 13.75 -11.50 4.38
N GLN A 151 14.76 -12.28 4.00
CA GLN A 151 15.70 -12.88 4.93
C GLN A 151 16.82 -11.91 5.31
N GLY A 152 17.30 -11.97 6.55
CA GLY A 152 18.41 -11.16 7.03
C GLY A 152 18.65 -11.38 8.53
N ARG A 153 19.60 -10.64 9.10
CA ARG A 153 19.84 -10.66 10.56
C ARG A 153 18.55 -10.33 11.34
N ARG A 154 17.76 -9.41 10.79
CA ARG A 154 16.38 -9.15 11.17
C ARG A 154 15.50 -9.51 9.98
N ARG A 155 14.44 -10.28 10.23
CA ARG A 155 13.54 -10.77 9.19
C ARG A 155 12.51 -9.70 8.81
N GLY A 156 12.19 -9.60 7.53
CA GLY A 156 11.01 -8.88 7.07
C GLY A 156 9.72 -9.56 7.53
N GLY A 157 8.65 -8.78 7.66
CA GLY A 157 7.33 -9.31 7.98
C GLY A 157 6.77 -10.16 6.84
N ASP A 158 6.03 -11.20 7.19
CA ASP A 158 5.33 -12.02 6.21
C ASP A 158 4.06 -11.30 5.71
N GLY A 159 3.69 -11.57 4.46
CA GLY A 159 2.49 -11.04 3.81
C GLY A 159 1.20 -11.69 4.34
N CYS A 160 0.07 -11.38 3.71
CA CYS A 160 -1.20 -12.07 3.95
C CYS A 160 -1.65 -12.87 2.74
N ILE A 161 -2.38 -13.96 3.00
CA ILE A 161 -3.25 -14.65 2.04
C ILE A 161 -4.68 -14.15 2.28
N ARG A 162 -5.36 -13.75 1.21
CA ARG A 162 -6.76 -13.29 1.23
C ARG A 162 -7.47 -13.96 0.06
N ASP A 163 -8.04 -15.14 0.31
CA ASP A 163 -8.70 -15.96 -0.71
C ASP A 163 -10.22 -15.73 -0.67
N ILE A 164 -10.75 -15.12 -1.74
CA ILE A 164 -12.13 -14.69 -1.84
C ILE A 164 -12.79 -15.41 -3.02
N GLU A 165 -13.79 -16.22 -2.71
CA GLU A 165 -14.64 -16.86 -3.70
C GLU A 165 -15.86 -15.98 -4.01
N PHE A 166 -16.03 -15.62 -5.28
CA PHE A 166 -17.20 -14.88 -5.74
C PHE A 166 -18.34 -15.84 -6.10
N ARG A 167 -19.50 -15.69 -5.45
CA ARG A 167 -20.67 -16.57 -5.64
C ARG A 167 -21.56 -16.17 -6.82
N ARG A 168 -21.19 -15.11 -7.55
CA ARG A 168 -21.89 -14.56 -8.72
C ARG A 168 -20.89 -13.87 -9.65
N PRO A 169 -21.23 -13.68 -10.96
CA PRO A 169 -20.43 -12.87 -11.86
C PRO A 169 -20.27 -11.43 -11.35
N ILE A 170 -19.02 -11.04 -11.10
CA ILE A 170 -18.62 -9.76 -10.50
C ILE A 170 -17.40 -9.23 -11.26
N GLN A 171 -17.34 -7.92 -11.44
CA GLN A 171 -16.14 -7.27 -11.95
C GLN A 171 -15.16 -7.07 -10.78
N VAL A 172 -13.93 -7.55 -10.95
CA VAL A 172 -12.85 -7.42 -9.97
C VAL A 172 -11.73 -6.60 -10.58
N SER A 173 -11.16 -5.70 -9.80
CA SER A 173 -9.99 -4.93 -10.18
C SER A 173 -9.00 -4.89 -9.02
N ILE A 174 -7.72 -4.99 -9.34
CA ILE A 174 -6.64 -4.88 -8.37
C ILE A 174 -5.66 -3.80 -8.83
N LEU A 175 -5.42 -2.84 -7.94
CA LEU A 175 -4.34 -1.88 -8.08
C LEU A 175 -3.27 -2.25 -7.06
N SER A 176 -2.20 -2.88 -7.54
CA SER A 176 -1.06 -3.30 -6.73
C SER A 176 0.25 -3.24 -7.51
N GLU A 177 1.35 -3.10 -6.79
CA GLU A 177 2.71 -3.21 -7.33
C GLU A 177 3.47 -4.36 -6.65
N ARG A 178 4.77 -4.47 -6.91
CA ARG A 178 5.67 -5.48 -6.30
C ARG A 178 5.29 -6.94 -6.57
N ARG A 179 4.64 -7.20 -7.71
CA ARG A 179 4.27 -8.56 -8.16
C ARG A 179 5.36 -9.24 -8.98
N GLY A 180 6.07 -8.48 -9.82
CA GLY A 180 7.21 -8.97 -10.59
C GLY A 180 8.58 -8.56 -10.03
N ILE A 181 8.61 -7.57 -9.13
CA ILE A 181 9.83 -7.07 -8.49
C ILE A 181 9.59 -7.06 -6.99
N ALA A 182 10.33 -7.88 -6.25
CA ALA A 182 10.16 -7.97 -4.81
C ALA A 182 10.57 -6.66 -4.10
N PRO A 183 10.02 -6.38 -2.90
CA PRO A 183 10.55 -5.36 -2.02
C PRO A 183 12.03 -5.62 -1.69
N TYR A 184 12.83 -4.54 -1.65
CA TYR A 184 14.27 -4.64 -1.44
C TYR A 184 14.62 -4.88 0.05
N GLY A 185 15.67 -5.65 0.30
CA GLY A 185 16.32 -5.72 1.61
C GLY A 185 17.29 -4.56 1.88
N MET A 186 17.77 -4.43 3.11
CA MET A 186 18.69 -3.35 3.53
C MET A 186 19.96 -3.95 4.15
N ALA A 187 21.11 -3.30 3.93
CA ALA A 187 22.39 -3.66 4.55
C ALA A 187 22.77 -5.16 4.42
N GLY A 188 22.53 -5.75 3.24
CA GLY A 188 22.81 -7.17 2.96
C GLY A 188 21.65 -8.13 3.23
N GLY A 189 20.50 -7.65 3.70
CA GLY A 189 19.26 -8.42 3.72
C GLY A 189 18.74 -8.73 2.31
N GLY A 190 18.11 -9.89 2.16
CA GLY A 190 17.46 -10.34 0.94
C GLY A 190 16.10 -9.69 0.70
N GLU A 191 15.60 -9.86 -0.52
CA GLU A 191 14.27 -9.42 -0.95
C GLU A 191 13.16 -10.32 -0.38
N GLY A 192 11.93 -9.79 -0.29
CA GLY A 192 10.74 -10.56 0.10
C GLY A 192 9.46 -9.74 0.07
#